data_AF-A0A354EP27-F1
#
_entry.id   AF-A0A354EP27-F1
#
_cell.length_a   1.000
_cell.length_b   1.000
_cell.length_c   1.000
_cell.angle_alpha   90.00
_cell.angle_beta   90.00
_cell.angle_gamma   90.00
#
_symmetry.space_group_name_H-M   'P 1'
#
loop_
_entity.id
_entity.type
_entity.pdbx_description
1 polymer ?
#
loop_
_entity_poly.entity_id
_entity_poly.type
_entity_poly.pdbx_seq_one_letter_code
_entity_poly.pdbx_strand_id
1 'polypeptide(L)'
;MRRLLATVAVLALVAVGACERREDHPRPQGGGDPAVFRHDLSGDMSGEYRPTEAAGSAVASLFIGQETAFAAWEAGDRSAPPLILMLNGPQGEMRVLPETYRITDAAVRMTGVTPQGQVEIEARIDQGALATARRNLGDRTVVISGTVQAGGRRSPVALTAWNGD
;
A
#
# COMPACT_ATOMS: atom_id res chain seq x y z
N MET A 1 17.74 -39.47 -71.92
CA MET A 1 18.35 -38.13 -72.10
C MET A 1 17.29 -37.07 -71.86
N ARG A 2 17.56 -36.12 -70.94
CA ARG A 2 17.00 -34.75 -70.81
C ARG A 2 15.47 -34.56 -71.01
N ARG A 3 14.75 -34.33 -69.91
CA ARG A 3 14.29 -33.01 -69.39
C ARG A 3 13.21 -32.35 -70.25
N LEU A 4 12.01 -32.15 -69.67
CA LEU A 4 11.48 -30.82 -69.31
C LEU A 4 10.07 -30.94 -68.72
N LEU A 5 9.99 -30.63 -67.42
CA LEU A 5 8.77 -30.26 -66.70
C LEU A 5 8.42 -28.81 -67.06
N ALA A 6 7.15 -28.50 -67.29
CA ALA A 6 6.64 -27.14 -67.15
C ALA A 6 5.19 -27.17 -66.65
N THR A 7 5.09 -26.77 -65.39
CA THR A 7 3.94 -26.66 -64.51
C THR A 7 2.90 -25.68 -65.05
N VAL A 8 1.62 -26.05 -64.94
CA VAL A 8 0.46 -25.22 -65.29
C VAL A 8 -0.27 -24.83 -64.00
N ALA A 9 -0.70 -23.56 -63.96
CA ALA A 9 -1.87 -23.02 -63.24
C ALA A 9 -1.78 -22.85 -61.70
N VAL A 10 -2.39 -21.86 -61.03
CA VAL A 10 -3.19 -20.65 -61.37
C VAL A 10 -3.60 -19.97 -60.03
N LEU A 11 -3.90 -18.66 -60.05
CA LEU A 11 -4.75 -17.84 -59.12
C LEU A 11 -4.29 -17.73 -57.64
N ALA A 12 -3.87 -16.56 -57.13
CA ALA A 12 -4.58 -15.30 -56.84
C ALA A 12 -5.61 -15.40 -55.69
N LEU A 13 -5.34 -14.72 -54.56
CA LEU A 13 -6.36 -14.07 -53.72
C LEU A 13 -5.74 -13.07 -52.74
N VAL A 14 -6.38 -11.90 -52.70
CA VAL A 14 -6.07 -10.69 -51.91
C VAL A 14 -6.58 -10.86 -50.48
N ALA A 15 -5.82 -10.42 -49.48
CA ALA A 15 -6.38 -10.02 -48.19
C ALA A 15 -5.53 -8.90 -47.55
N VAL A 16 -6.14 -7.73 -47.44
CA VAL A 16 -5.66 -6.55 -46.74
C VAL A 16 -5.76 -6.83 -45.24
N GLY A 17 -4.62 -6.96 -44.56
CA GLY A 17 -4.55 -6.98 -43.11
C GLY A 17 -3.73 -5.79 -42.64
N ALA A 18 -4.40 -4.74 -42.18
CA ALA A 18 -3.78 -3.62 -41.52
C ALA A 18 -2.98 -4.12 -40.31
N CYS A 19 -1.65 -4.09 -40.41
CA CYS A 19 -0.76 -4.26 -39.28
C CYS A 19 -0.81 -2.98 -38.42
N GLU A 20 -1.91 -2.77 -37.69
CA GLU A 20 -1.80 -2.01 -36.46
C GLU A 20 -0.98 -2.86 -35.48
N ARG A 21 0.33 -2.59 -35.49
CA ARG A 21 1.22 -2.99 -34.41
C ARG A 21 0.71 -2.27 -33.16
N ARG A 22 -0.16 -2.92 -32.39
CA ARG A 22 -0.37 -2.57 -30.99
C ARG A 22 0.99 -2.69 -30.32
N GLU A 23 1.63 -1.56 -30.13
CA GLU A 23 2.71 -1.40 -29.18
C GLU A 23 2.10 -1.73 -27.81
N ASP A 24 2.27 -2.99 -27.41
CA ASP A 24 2.15 -3.44 -26.04
C ASP A 24 3.14 -2.59 -25.23
N HIS A 25 2.68 -1.43 -24.77
CA HIS A 25 3.30 -0.78 -23.64
C HIS A 25 3.15 -1.77 -22.49
N PRO A 26 4.26 -2.21 -21.84
CA PRO A 26 4.13 -2.95 -20.61
C PRO A 26 3.38 -2.05 -19.64
N ARG A 27 2.09 -2.35 -19.43
CA ARG A 27 1.40 -1.90 -18.23
C ARG A 27 2.29 -2.33 -17.08
N PRO A 28 2.66 -1.46 -16.12
CA PRO A 28 3.41 -1.90 -14.95
C PRO A 28 2.64 -3.09 -14.39
N GLN A 29 3.22 -4.28 -14.49
CA GLN A 29 2.63 -5.48 -13.93
C GLN A 29 2.74 -5.30 -12.42
N GLY A 30 1.74 -4.65 -11.84
CA GLY A 30 1.43 -4.68 -10.42
C GLY A 30 0.93 -6.07 -10.03
N GLY A 31 1.76 -7.08 -10.29
CA GLY A 31 1.50 -8.50 -10.12
C GLY A 31 2.74 -9.17 -9.52
N GLY A 32 3.32 -8.53 -8.51
CA GLY A 32 4.12 -9.27 -7.54
C GLY A 32 3.15 -10.05 -6.66
N ASP A 33 3.44 -11.33 -6.45
CA ASP A 33 2.83 -12.17 -5.42
C ASP A 33 2.48 -11.30 -4.18
N PRO A 34 1.24 -11.32 -3.64
CA PRO A 34 0.93 -10.56 -2.46
C PRO A 34 1.73 -11.17 -1.31
N ALA A 35 2.96 -10.71 -1.10
CA ALA A 35 3.66 -10.92 0.14
C ALA A 35 2.68 -10.48 1.23
N VAL A 36 2.22 -11.44 2.04
CA VAL A 36 1.24 -11.20 3.10
C VAL A 36 1.78 -10.09 4.00
N PHE A 37 3.09 -10.08 4.26
CA PHE A 37 3.79 -9.06 5.03
C PHE A 37 5.07 -8.66 4.30
N ARG A 38 5.28 -7.35 4.10
CA ARG A 38 6.51 -6.83 3.50
C ARG A 38 6.82 -5.40 3.93
N HIS A 39 8.05 -5.18 4.37
CA HIS A 39 8.66 -3.86 4.55
C HIS A 39 9.78 -3.60 3.54
N ASP A 40 9.95 -2.33 3.19
CA ASP A 40 11.03 -1.81 2.34
C ASP A 40 11.31 -0.36 2.76
N LEU A 41 12.01 -0.21 3.89
CA LEU A 41 12.26 1.08 4.53
C LEU A 41 13.75 1.41 4.45
N SER A 42 14.08 2.63 4.00
CA SER A 42 15.48 3.10 3.99
C SER A 42 15.87 3.85 5.26
N GLY A 43 14.89 4.18 6.11
CA GLY A 43 15.11 4.90 7.36
C GLY A 43 14.10 4.53 8.45
N ASP A 44 14.38 5.02 9.65
CA ASP A 44 13.49 4.82 10.79
C ASP A 44 12.21 5.65 10.63
N MET A 45 11.08 4.94 10.55
CA MET A 45 9.72 5.51 10.56
C MET A 45 8.95 5.12 11.82
N SER A 46 9.61 4.50 12.79
CA SER A 46 8.93 4.07 14.01
C SER A 46 8.37 5.24 14.79
N GLY A 47 7.26 5.00 15.47
CA GLY A 47 6.55 6.01 16.25
C GLY A 47 5.04 5.84 16.18
N GLU A 48 4.36 6.72 16.90
CA GLU A 48 2.91 6.85 16.85
C GLU A 48 2.54 8.03 15.97
N TYR A 49 1.51 7.86 15.15
CA TYR A 49 0.98 8.88 14.26
C TYR A 49 -0.48 9.12 14.62
N ARG A 50 -0.85 10.37 14.86
CA ARG A 50 -2.19 10.75 15.32
C ARG A 50 -2.83 11.78 14.40
N PRO A 51 -4.16 11.84 14.32
CA PRO A 51 -4.83 12.88 13.55
C PRO A 51 -4.44 14.28 14.02
N THR A 52 -4.31 15.23 13.09
CA THR A 52 -4.15 16.65 13.44
C THR A 52 -5.33 17.15 14.28
N GLU A 53 -6.54 16.65 13.95
CA GLU A 53 -7.79 16.93 14.65
C GLU A 53 -8.44 15.60 15.05
N ALA A 54 -8.51 15.31 16.35
CA ALA A 54 -9.08 14.06 16.84
C ALA A 54 -10.61 14.00 16.61
N ALA A 55 -11.28 15.14 16.74
CA ALA A 55 -12.72 15.23 16.58
C ALA A 55 -13.13 14.91 15.13
N GLY A 56 -13.92 13.85 14.96
CA GLY A 56 -14.44 13.44 13.66
C GLY A 56 -13.50 12.54 12.84
N SER A 57 -12.28 12.27 13.30
CA SER A 57 -11.38 11.30 12.65
C SER A 57 -11.87 9.87 12.88
N ALA A 58 -11.86 9.05 11.82
CA ALA A 58 -12.11 7.61 11.94
C ALA A 58 -10.92 6.84 12.54
N VAL A 59 -9.72 7.42 12.47
CA VAL A 59 -8.48 6.86 13.00
C VAL A 59 -8.15 7.57 14.31
N ALA A 60 -7.87 6.82 15.37
CA ALA A 60 -7.35 7.34 16.63
C ALA A 60 -5.82 7.46 16.59
N SER A 61 -5.15 6.41 16.11
CA SER A 61 -3.72 6.42 15.86
C SER A 61 -3.28 5.32 14.88
N LEU A 62 -2.10 5.50 14.29
CA LEU A 62 -1.35 4.46 13.60
C LEU A 62 0.01 4.35 14.29
N PHE A 63 0.31 3.19 14.84
CA PHE A 63 1.64 2.87 15.33
C PHE A 63 2.45 2.16 14.25
N ILE A 64 3.71 2.59 14.07
CA ILE A 64 4.71 1.95 13.23
C ILE A 64 5.87 1.51 14.13
N GLY A 65 6.19 0.23 14.09
CA GLY A 65 7.29 -0.37 14.83
C GLY A 65 8.65 -0.11 14.20
N GLN A 66 9.69 -0.55 14.90
CA GLN A 66 11.05 -0.56 14.37
C GLN A 66 11.23 -1.65 13.32
N GLU A 67 12.27 -1.54 12.48
CA GLU A 67 12.62 -2.52 11.45
C GLU A 67 12.72 -3.96 11.99
N THR A 68 13.24 -4.12 13.21
CA THR A 68 13.33 -5.44 13.88
C THR A 68 11.97 -6.08 14.14
N ALA A 69 10.93 -5.29 14.43
CA ALA A 69 9.57 -5.81 14.59
C ALA A 69 8.98 -6.27 13.25
N PHE A 70 9.27 -5.55 12.16
CA PHE A 70 8.88 -5.96 10.82
C PHE A 70 9.55 -7.28 10.43
N ALA A 71 10.87 -7.37 10.60
CA ALA A 71 11.64 -8.58 10.31
C ALA A 71 11.16 -9.79 11.14
N ALA A 72 10.90 -9.60 12.43
CA ALA A 72 10.35 -10.66 13.29
C ALA A 72 8.96 -11.12 12.82
N TRP A 73 8.09 -10.18 12.46
CA TRP A 73 6.76 -10.50 11.94
C TRP A 73 6.81 -11.22 10.60
N GLU A 74 7.69 -10.82 9.70
CA GLU A 74 7.87 -11.51 8.42
C GLU A 74 8.44 -12.93 8.61
N ALA A 75 9.28 -13.13 9.63
CA ALA A 75 9.83 -14.44 9.99
C ALA A 75 8.85 -15.36 10.75
N GLY A 76 7.65 -14.88 11.07
CA GLY A 76 6.62 -15.69 11.75
C GLY A 76 6.50 -15.47 13.26
N ASP A 77 7.35 -14.63 13.86
CA ASP A 77 7.18 -14.23 15.26
C ASP A 77 6.01 -13.25 15.37
N ARG A 78 5.01 -13.58 16.20
CA ARG A 78 3.78 -12.79 16.39
C ARG A 78 3.73 -12.11 17.77
N SER A 79 4.83 -12.10 18.50
CA SER A 79 4.91 -11.52 19.85
C SER A 79 4.72 -10.00 19.88
N ALA A 80 5.14 -9.30 18.83
CA ALA A 80 5.04 -7.84 18.70
C ALA A 80 4.58 -7.43 17.29
N PRO A 81 3.38 -6.86 17.12
CA PRO A 81 2.90 -6.40 15.82
C PRO A 81 3.66 -5.13 15.36
N PRO A 82 4.19 -5.11 14.13
CA PRO A 82 4.95 -3.98 13.61
C PRO A 82 4.07 -2.81 13.17
N LEU A 83 2.76 -3.06 12.99
CA LEU A 83 1.75 -2.05 12.71
C LEU A 83 0.57 -2.27 13.65
N ILE A 84 0.03 -1.19 14.20
CA ILE A 84 -1.24 -1.22 14.94
C ILE A 84 -2.04 0.00 14.50
N LEU A 85 -3.24 -0.22 13.96
CA LEU A 85 -4.18 0.85 13.66
C LEU A 85 -5.25 0.87 14.74
N MET A 86 -5.45 2.02 15.37
CA MET A 86 -6.55 2.26 16.29
C MET A 86 -7.64 3.04 15.56
N LEU A 87 -8.86 2.52 15.57
CA LEU A 87 -10.02 3.15 14.93
C LEU A 87 -10.98 3.69 15.99
N ASN A 88 -11.58 4.85 15.73
CA ASN A 88 -12.69 5.37 16.51
C ASN A 88 -13.98 4.64 16.13
N GLY A 89 -14.53 3.86 17.05
CA GLY A 89 -15.79 3.15 16.90
C GLY A 89 -16.91 3.72 17.77
N PRO A 90 -18.17 3.35 17.50
CA PRO A 90 -19.33 3.78 18.32
C PRO A 90 -19.28 3.28 19.77
N GLN A 91 -18.53 2.22 20.05
CA GLN A 91 -18.37 1.61 21.38
C GLN A 91 -17.01 1.94 22.02
N GLY A 92 -16.25 2.87 21.43
CA GLY A 92 -14.88 3.19 21.82
C GLY A 92 -13.85 2.80 20.76
N GLU A 93 -12.58 2.92 21.12
CA GLU A 93 -11.47 2.60 20.23
C GLU A 93 -11.38 1.09 19.94
N MET A 94 -11.09 0.76 18.68
CA MET A 94 -10.89 -0.61 18.23
C MET A 94 -9.49 -0.78 17.69
N ARG A 95 -8.80 -1.79 18.20
CA ARG A 95 -7.46 -2.18 17.76
C ARG A 95 -7.53 -3.09 16.55
N VAL A 96 -6.78 -2.74 15.50
CA VAL A 96 -6.64 -3.51 14.27
C VAL A 96 -5.19 -3.98 14.15
N LEU A 97 -5.03 -5.29 14.04
CA LEU A 97 -3.75 -5.94 13.78
C LEU A 97 -3.63 -6.29 12.28
N PRO A 98 -2.40 -6.33 11.74
CA PRO A 98 -2.20 -6.63 10.33
C PRO A 98 -2.49 -8.11 10.04
N GLU A 99 -3.44 -8.35 9.14
CA GLU A 99 -3.56 -9.61 8.40
C GLU A 99 -2.70 -9.60 7.15
N THR A 100 -2.55 -8.43 6.53
CA THR A 100 -1.53 -8.17 5.51
C THR A 100 -0.95 -6.78 5.69
N TYR A 101 0.29 -6.55 5.26
CA TYR A 101 0.79 -5.19 5.04
C TYR A 101 1.85 -5.13 3.95
N ARG A 102 1.93 -3.94 3.35
CA ARG A 102 3.09 -3.46 2.63
C ARG A 102 3.42 -2.06 3.10
N ILE A 103 4.64 -1.85 3.57
CA ILE A 103 5.13 -0.52 3.92
C ILE A 103 6.42 -0.22 3.16
N THR A 104 6.50 0.98 2.61
CA THR A 104 7.70 1.55 2.00
C THR A 104 7.92 2.96 2.52
N ASP A 105 9.02 3.59 2.16
CA ASP A 105 9.24 5.02 2.46
C ASP A 105 8.14 5.94 1.90
N ALA A 106 7.40 5.51 0.88
CA ALA A 106 6.41 6.36 0.21
C ALA A 106 4.96 6.07 0.63
N ALA A 107 4.69 4.87 1.17
CA ALA A 107 3.32 4.45 1.41
C ALA A 107 3.21 3.33 2.47
N VAL A 108 2.05 3.29 3.11
CA VAL A 108 1.60 2.17 3.94
C VAL A 108 0.27 1.66 3.41
N ARG A 109 0.18 0.34 3.23
CA ARG A 109 -1.07 -0.38 3.03
C ARG A 109 -1.14 -1.50 4.06
N MET A 110 -2.28 -1.63 4.72
CA MET A 110 -2.52 -2.69 5.69
C MET A 110 -3.97 -3.13 5.66
N THR A 111 -4.20 -4.43 5.75
CA THR A 111 -5.53 -4.99 6.02
C THR A 111 -5.57 -5.59 7.41
N GLY A 112 -6.76 -5.64 7.99
CA GLY A 112 -7.00 -6.36 9.23
C GLY A 112 -8.50 -6.54 9.47
N VAL A 113 -8.86 -6.95 10.68
CA VAL A 113 -10.25 -7.20 11.05
C VAL A 113 -10.59 -6.56 12.38
N THR A 114 -11.86 -6.17 12.50
CA THR A 114 -12.50 -5.74 13.75
C THR A 114 -13.79 -6.55 13.93
N PRO A 115 -14.47 -6.46 15.09
CA PRO A 115 -15.82 -7.01 15.24
C PRO A 115 -16.84 -6.48 14.21
N GLN A 116 -16.54 -5.35 13.56
CA GLN A 116 -17.40 -4.71 12.55
C GLN A 116 -17.04 -5.12 11.11
N GLY A 117 -16.07 -6.03 10.94
CA GLY A 117 -15.65 -6.57 9.66
C GLY A 117 -14.24 -6.14 9.25
N GLN A 118 -13.96 -6.31 7.95
CA GLN A 118 -12.67 -6.04 7.36
C GLN A 118 -12.32 -4.55 7.41
N VAL A 119 -11.04 -4.28 7.66
CA VAL A 119 -10.44 -2.96 7.66
C VAL A 119 -9.33 -2.92 6.64
N GLU A 120 -9.24 -1.82 5.90
CA GLU A 120 -8.14 -1.51 5.00
C GLU A 120 -7.70 -0.06 5.21
N ILE A 121 -6.41 0.17 5.38
CA ILE A 121 -5.80 1.49 5.32
C ILE A 121 -4.85 1.55 4.13
N GLU A 122 -4.93 2.65 3.38
CA GLU A 122 -4.01 2.98 2.30
C GLU A 122 -3.64 4.46 2.44
N ALA A 123 -2.36 4.74 2.65
CA ALA A 123 -1.88 6.10 2.84
C ALA A 123 -0.49 6.30 2.25
N ARG A 124 -0.22 7.53 1.84
CA ARG A 124 1.09 8.03 1.42
C ARG A 124 1.83 8.59 2.63
N ILE A 125 3.15 8.47 2.61
CA ILE A 125 4.05 9.00 3.62
C ILE A 125 4.89 10.10 2.96
N ASP A 126 4.88 11.28 3.56
CA ASP A 126 5.73 12.41 3.16
C ASP A 126 7.01 12.39 4.00
N GLN A 127 8.10 11.90 3.40
CA GLN A 127 9.41 11.81 4.05
C GLN A 127 9.99 13.19 4.40
N GLY A 128 9.69 14.22 3.61
CA GLY A 128 10.14 15.59 3.88
C GLY A 128 9.42 16.17 5.10
N ALA A 129 8.11 15.98 5.17
CA ALA A 129 7.30 16.35 6.33
C ALA A 129 7.73 15.58 7.58
N LEU A 130 7.96 14.27 7.48
CA LEU A 130 8.45 13.45 8.61
C LEU A 130 9.79 13.96 9.14
N ALA A 131 10.75 14.18 8.24
CA ALA A 131 12.08 14.69 8.61
C ALA A 131 12.00 16.08 9.25
N THR A 132 11.05 16.91 8.83
CA THR A 132 10.80 18.23 9.43
C THR A 132 10.17 18.09 10.81
N ALA A 133 9.12 17.28 10.95
CA ALA A 133 8.42 17.06 12.22
C ALA A 133 9.32 16.43 13.29
N ARG A 134 10.26 15.55 12.91
CA ARG A 134 11.24 14.97 13.84
C ARG A 134 12.27 15.98 14.35
N ARG A 135 12.59 17.01 13.56
CA ARG A 135 13.50 18.10 13.99
C ARG A 135 12.78 19.14 14.84
N ASN A 136 11.46 19.28 14.66
CA ASN A 136 10.63 20.28 15.29
C ASN A 136 9.63 19.62 16.25
N LEU A 137 10.00 19.44 17.52
CA LEU A 137 9.09 18.88 18.51
C LEU A 137 7.79 19.72 18.57
N GLY A 138 6.64 19.04 18.48
CA GLY A 138 5.31 19.66 18.47
C GLY A 138 4.81 20.10 17.09
N ASP A 139 5.55 19.85 16.01
CA ASP A 139 5.10 20.09 14.64
C ASP A 139 3.85 19.24 14.31
N ARG A 140 2.81 19.91 13.80
CA ARG A 140 1.52 19.30 13.43
C ARG A 140 1.37 19.14 11.92
N THR A 141 2.46 19.20 11.17
CA THR A 141 2.47 18.92 9.74
C THR A 141 2.00 17.49 9.51
N VAL A 142 1.07 17.33 8.56
CA VAL A 142 0.59 16.02 8.14
C VAL A 142 1.74 15.28 7.46
N VAL A 143 2.07 14.11 8.00
CA VAL A 143 3.11 13.22 7.50
C VAL A 143 2.50 12.06 6.73
N ILE A 144 1.36 11.54 7.18
CA ILE A 144 0.69 10.39 6.56
C ILE A 144 -0.69 10.85 6.10
N SER A 145 -1.02 10.66 4.81
CA SER A 145 -2.32 11.03 4.26
C SER A 145 -2.90 9.98 3.33
N GLY A 146 -4.20 9.72 3.43
CA GLY A 146 -4.83 8.66 2.66
C GLY A 146 -6.27 8.38 3.04
N THR A 147 -6.64 7.12 3.05
CA THR A 147 -7.99 6.67 3.40
C THR A 147 -7.97 5.41 4.25
N VAL A 148 -8.99 5.27 5.08
CA VAL A 148 -9.30 4.02 5.79
C VAL A 148 -10.70 3.56 5.41
N GLN A 149 -10.88 2.27 5.17
CA GLN A 149 -12.17 1.61 4.99
C GLN A 149 -12.45 0.74 6.22
N ALA A 150 -13.58 0.96 6.88
CA ALA A 150 -14.03 0.16 8.02
C ALA A 150 -15.56 0.17 8.08
N GLY A 151 -16.18 -0.99 8.38
CA GLY A 151 -17.64 -1.11 8.48
C GLY A 151 -18.39 -0.65 7.22
N GLY A 152 -17.83 -0.88 6.04
CA GLY A 152 -18.39 -0.43 4.75
C GLY A 152 -18.28 1.08 4.49
N ARG A 153 -17.60 1.85 5.34
CA ARG A 153 -17.40 3.30 5.18
C ARG A 153 -15.94 3.62 4.92
N ARG A 154 -15.68 4.41 3.86
CA ARG A 154 -14.37 4.99 3.58
C ARG A 154 -14.28 6.39 4.19
N SER A 155 -13.21 6.66 4.93
CA SER A 155 -12.95 7.94 5.61
C SER A 155 -11.55 8.44 5.27
N PRO A 156 -11.34 9.77 5.18
CA PRO A 156 -10.00 10.32 4.97
C PRO A 156 -9.10 10.09 6.19
N VAL A 157 -7.79 10.03 5.95
CA VAL A 157 -6.73 9.92 6.95
C VAL A 157 -5.75 11.06 6.73
N ALA A 158 -5.42 11.78 7.81
CA ALA A 158 -4.39 12.80 7.85
C ALA A 158 -3.74 12.76 9.24
N LEU A 159 -2.51 12.24 9.33
CA LEU A 159 -1.82 11.99 10.58
C LEU A 159 -0.51 12.77 10.65
N THR A 160 -0.20 13.26 11.85
CA THR A 160 1.05 13.91 12.24
C THR A 160 1.89 12.94 13.06
N ALA A 161 3.22 13.12 13.08
CA ALA A 161 4.07 12.39 14.01
C ALA A 161 3.78 12.82 15.46
N TRP A 162 3.59 11.86 16.36
CA TRP A 162 3.33 12.12 17.77
C TRP A 162 4.59 11.96 18.60
N ASN A 163 4.90 12.96 19.44
CA ASN A 163 6.12 13.02 20.25
C ASN A 163 5.86 12.95 21.77
N GLY A 164 4.65 12.57 22.21
CA GLY A 164 4.37 12.24 23.63
C GLY A 164 4.13 13.41 24.57
N ASP A 165 3.22 14.33 24.24
CA ASP A 165 2.64 15.31 25.19
C ASP A 165 1.64 14.64 26.17
#